data_AF-A0ABC9ZPN0-F1
#
_entry.id   AF-A0ABC9ZPN0-F1
#
_cell.length_a   1.000
_cell.length_b   1.000
_cell.length_c   1.000
_cell.angle_alpha   90.00
_cell.angle_beta   90.00
_cell.angle_gamma   90.00
#
_symmetry.space_group_name_H-M   'P 1'
#
loop_
_entity.id
_entity.type
_entity.pdbx_description
1 polymer ?
#
loop_
_entity_poly.entity_id
_entity_poly.type
_entity_poly.pdbx_seq_one_letter_code
_entity_poly.pdbx_strand_id
1 'polypeptide(L)' 'MPKVEPILKDVGGRPHWGKLNTLTRADFSALYPRFDEFCALREQLDPQWHFGSDYTRRVFG' A
#
# COMPACT_ATOMS: atom_id res chain seq x y z
N MET A 1 12.58 7.65 2.75
CA MET A 1 12.87 9.06 2.42
C MET A 1 12.06 10.00 3.31
N PRO A 2 12.30 9.99 4.64
CA PRO A 2 11.35 10.56 5.60
C PRO A 2 11.16 12.07 5.50
N LYS A 3 12.15 12.82 4.99
CA LYS A 3 12.04 14.29 4.87
C LYS A 3 11.21 14.78 3.68
N VAL A 4 11.09 13.99 2.61
CA VAL A 4 10.42 14.39 1.36
C VAL A 4 9.05 13.72 1.21
N GLU A 5 8.86 12.57 1.85
CA GLU A 5 7.61 11.79 1.77
C GLU A 5 6.34 12.57 2.18
N PRO A 6 6.34 13.43 3.23
CA PRO A 6 5.17 14.26 3.55
C PRO A 6 4.79 15.21 2.40
N ILE A 7 5.79 15.88 1.80
CA ILE A 7 5.57 16.80 0.67
C ILE A 7 4.98 16.05 -0.53
N LEU A 8 5.53 14.86 -0.83
CA LEU A 8 5.03 14.03 -1.93
C LEU A 8 3.60 13.57 -1.67
N LYS A 9 3.27 13.21 -0.42
CA LYS A 9 1.92 12.78 -0.05
C LYS A 9 0.90 13.91 -0.22
N ASP A 10 1.23 15.12 0.24
CA ASP A 10 0.32 16.29 0.18
C ASP A 10 -0.07 16.67 -1.25
N VAL A 11 0.79 16.36 -2.23
CA VAL A 11 0.51 16.60 -3.67
C VAL A 11 -0.04 15.36 -4.39
N GLY A 12 -0.44 14.31 -3.67
CA GLY A 12 -1.00 13.08 -4.25
C GLY A 12 0.04 12.16 -4.89
N GLY A 13 1.31 12.33 -4.54
CA GLY A 13 2.42 11.49 -4.98
C GLY A 13 2.25 10.04 -4.52
N ARG A 14 2.64 9.11 -5.39
CA ARG A 14 2.54 7.68 -5.17
C ARG A 14 3.94 7.07 -5.07
N PRO A 15 4.29 6.36 -3.98
CA PRO A 15 5.60 5.75 -3.87
C PRO A 15 5.74 4.63 -4.92
N HIS A 16 6.96 4.44 -5.41
CA HIS A 16 7.28 3.25 -6.18
C HIS A 16 7.29 2.03 -5.25
N TRP A 17 6.50 1.01 -5.58
CA TRP A 17 6.34 -0.21 -4.75
C TRP A 17 7.66 -0.91 -4.39
N GLY A 18 8.62 -0.94 -5.32
CA GLY A 18 9.96 -1.50 -5.10
C GLY A 18 10.96 -0.59 -4.36
N LYS A 19 10.53 0.53 -3.78
CA LYS A 19 11.39 1.46 -3.03
C LYS A 19 10.85 1.68 -1.61
N LEU A 20 11.77 1.99 -0.70
CA LEU A 20 11.45 2.27 0.71
C LEU A 20 10.49 3.45 0.85
N ASN A 21 9.39 3.22 1.56
CA ASN A 21 8.38 4.22 1.91
C ASN A 21 7.74 3.88 3.26
N THR A 22 7.25 4.89 3.98
CA THR A 22 6.62 4.70 5.30
C THR A 22 5.09 4.66 5.26
N LEU A 23 4.49 4.72 4.07
CA LEU A 23 3.04 4.71 3.88
C LEU A 23 2.39 3.43 4.43
N THR A 24 1.17 3.61 4.91
CA THR A 24 0.30 2.61 5.54
C THR A 24 -0.84 2.21 4.60
N ARG A 25 -1.58 1.16 4.94
CA ARG A 25 -2.82 0.78 4.26
C ARG A 25 -3.78 1.96 4.06
N ALA A 26 -4.00 2.79 5.08
CA ALA A 26 -4.89 3.94 5.01
C ALA A 26 -4.42 4.98 3.97
N ASP A 27 -3.10 5.18 3.89
CA ASP A 27 -2.51 6.08 2.88
C ASP A 27 -2.71 5.53 1.47
N PHE A 28 -2.51 4.22 1.27
CA PHE A 28 -2.71 3.58 -0.02
C PHE A 28 -4.19 3.56 -0.45
N SER A 29 -5.12 3.32 0.48
CA SER A 29 -6.57 3.41 0.21
C SER A 29 -6.97 4.81 -0.27
N ALA A 30 -6.44 5.87 0.35
CA ALA A 30 -6.68 7.23 -0.10
C ALA A 30 -6.04 7.56 -1.46
N LEU A 31 -4.85 7.03 -1.76
CA LEU A 31 -4.11 7.32 -2.99
C LEU A 31 -4.62 6.57 -4.23
N TYR A 32 -5.23 5.41 -4.04
CA TYR A 32 -5.65 4.50 -5.10
C TYR A 32 -7.15 4.18 -4.99
N PRO A 33 -8.01 4.74 -5.86
CA PRO A 33 -9.48 4.62 -5.73
C PRO A 33 -10.03 3.19 -5.68
N ARG A 34 -9.31 2.22 -6.28
CA ARG A 34 -9.70 0.80 -6.34
C ARG A 34 -8.87 -0.08 -5.42
N PHE A 35 -8.19 0.52 -4.44
CA PHE A 35 -7.29 -0.21 -3.55
C PHE A 35 -8.02 -1.26 -2.71
N ASP A 36 -9.18 -0.92 -2.16
CA ASP A 36 -9.94 -1.84 -1.33
C ASP A 36 -10.59 -2.96 -2.16
N GLU A 37 -10.96 -2.69 -3.42
CA GLU A 37 -11.36 -3.75 -4.37
C GLU A 37 -10.23 -4.75 -4.60
N PHE A 38 -8.99 -4.25 -4.78
CA PHE A 38 -7.83 -5.11 -4.93
C PHE A 38 -7.54 -5.93 -3.67
N CYS A 39 -7.63 -5.31 -2.49
CA CYS A 39 -7.42 -6.03 -1.22
C CYS A 39 -8.47 -7.14 -1.02
N ALA A 40 -9.73 -6.86 -1.37
CA ALA A 40 -10.80 -7.85 -1.33
C ALA A 40 -10.53 -9.02 -2.30
N LEU A 41 -10.08 -8.73 -3.52
CA LEU A 41 -9.70 -9.76 -4.48
C LEU A 41 -8.50 -10.59 -4.00
N ARG A 42 -7.49 -9.96 -3.40
CA ARG A 42 -6.34 -10.65 -2.79
C ARG A 42 -6.78 -11.60 -1.68
N GLU A 43 -7.72 -11.17 -0.83
CA GLU A 43 -8.29 -12.01 0.22
C GLU A 43 -9.03 -13.23 -0.34
N GLN A 44 -9.78 -13.05 -1.43
CA GLN A 44 -10.48 -14.15 -2.09
C GLN A 44 -9.54 -15.17 -2.74
N LEU A 45 -8.42 -14.70 -3.32
CA LEU A 45 -7.49 -15.55 -4.07
C LEU A 45 -6.38 -16.17 -3.21
N ASP A 46 -5.99 -15.53 -2.11
CA ASP A 46 -4.91 -16.00 -1.23
C ASP A 46 -5.25 -15.75 0.27
N PRO A 47 -6.30 -16.40 0.80
CA PRO A 47 -6.73 -16.17 2.18
C PRO A 47 -5.67 -16.59 3.22
N GLN A 48 -4.79 -17.54 2.87
CA GLN A 48 -3.70 -17.98 3.75
C GLN A 48 -2.41 -17.17 3.63
N TRP A 49 -2.38 -16.11 2.81
CA TRP A 49 -1.21 -15.25 2.61
C TRP A 49 0.06 -16.01 2.15
N HIS A 50 -0.11 -17.00 1.27
CA HIS A 50 1.01 -17.73 0.66
C HIS A 50 1.95 -16.80 -0.12
N PHE A 51 1.43 -15.73 -0.72
CA PHE A 51 2.23 -14.74 -1.46
C PHE A 51 2.53 -13.48 -0.63
N GLY A 52 2.25 -13.52 0.68
CA GLY A 52 2.47 -12.40 1.60
C GLY A 52 3.93 -12.24 2.04
N SER A 53 4.43 -11.00 2.02
CA SER A 53 5.63 -10.55 2.71
C SER A 53 5.26 -9.57 3.83
N ASP A 54 6.21 -9.22 4.70
CA ASP A 54 5.96 -8.22 5.75
C ASP A 54 5.51 -6.87 5.16
N TYR A 55 6.06 -6.50 4.00
CA TYR A 55 5.66 -5.29 3.30
C TYR A 55 4.23 -5.38 2.78
N THR A 56 3.85 -6.47 2.10
CA THR A 56 2.49 -6.60 1.55
C THR A 56 1.45 -6.81 2.63
N ARG A 57 1.78 -7.45 3.76
CA ARG A 57 0.91 -7.50 4.95
C ARG A 57 0.68 -6.13 5.55
N ARG A 58 1.71 -5.28 5.66
CA ARG A 58 1.56 -3.90 6.15
C ARG A 58 0.69 -3.02 5.25
N VAL A 59 0.74 -3.23 3.94
CA VAL A 59 0.03 -2.39 2.98
C VAL A 59 -1.37 -2.92 2.68
N PHE A 60 -1.53 -4.22 2.44
CA PHE A 60 -2.82 -4.81 2.03
C PHE A 60 -3.65 -5.36 3.20
N GLY A 61 -3.02 -5.64 4.34
CA GLY A 61 -3.66 -6.16 5.56
C GLY A 61 -4.26 -5.07 6.43
#